data_AF-A0A7Y3T384-F1
#
_entry.id   AF-A0A7Y3T384-F1
#
_cell.length_a   1.000
_cell.length_b   1.000
_cell.length_c   1.000
_cell.angle_alpha   90.00
_cell.angle_beta   90.00
_cell.angle_gamma   90.00
#
_symmetry.space_group_name_H-M   'P 1'
#
loop_
_entity.id
_entity.type
_entity.pdbx_description
1 polymer ?
#
loop_
_entity_poly.entity_id
_entity_poly.type
_entity_poly.pdbx_seq_one_letter_code
_entity_poly.pdbx_strand_id
1 'polypeptide(L)'
;MAAGVMTAGAAVAETPNGPEWAVKEISKLSDADLVISSPAGKALMDKLAPDHDKACGKPDENRPDFDEYCSWVFNNEEADFDVLFGIKDGKIVSVVASTVPENNDVWVCGPTKKDIPESDLQTCNVRSADEKSRAHWSESWESFLNSIN
;
A
#
# COMPACT_ATOMS: atom_id res chain seq x y z
N MET A 1 20.36 46.21 -7.97
CA MET A 1 18.96 45.98 -7.56
C MET A 1 18.68 44.49 -7.71
N ALA A 2 17.89 43.94 -6.79
CA ALA A 2 18.03 42.60 -6.22
C ALA A 2 17.81 41.41 -7.17
N ALA A 3 18.66 40.39 -7.04
CA ALA A 3 18.41 39.03 -7.50
C ALA A 3 17.47 38.35 -6.50
N GLY A 4 16.24 38.09 -6.93
CA GLY A 4 15.24 37.39 -6.12
C GLY A 4 15.66 35.95 -5.90
N VAL A 5 16.04 35.63 -4.66
CA VAL A 5 16.22 34.25 -4.22
C VAL A 5 14.82 33.64 -4.11
N MET A 6 14.48 32.76 -5.04
CA MET A 6 13.34 31.85 -4.90
C MET A 6 13.64 30.95 -3.70
N THR A 7 13.15 31.30 -2.53
CA THR A 7 13.06 30.38 -1.40
C THR A 7 12.10 29.28 -1.80
N ALA A 8 12.64 28.16 -2.28
CA ALA A 8 11.93 26.89 -2.32
C ALA A 8 11.49 26.63 -0.87
N GLY A 9 10.20 26.85 -0.60
CA GLY A 9 9.62 26.50 0.67
C GLY A 9 9.86 25.02 0.87
N ALA A 10 10.67 24.67 1.87
CA ALA A 10 10.78 23.30 2.32
C ALA A 10 9.37 22.86 2.67
N ALA A 11 8.77 22.03 1.81
CA ALA A 11 7.59 21.28 2.19
C ALA A 11 8.01 20.49 3.43
N VAL A 12 7.48 20.89 4.58
CA VAL A 12 7.56 20.07 5.79
C VAL A 12 7.08 18.70 5.38
N ALA A 13 7.99 17.72 5.42
CA ALA A 13 7.62 16.34 5.16
C ALA A 13 6.58 15.97 6.22
N GLU A 14 5.32 15.83 5.80
CA GLU A 14 4.27 15.31 6.68
C GLU A 14 4.74 13.96 7.20
N THR A 15 4.91 13.87 8.52
CA THR A 15 5.19 12.60 9.19
C THR A 15 4.01 11.67 8.93
N PRO A 16 4.24 10.41 8.52
CA PRO A 16 3.16 9.44 8.39
C PRO A 16 2.40 9.31 9.72
N ASN A 17 1.14 9.72 9.73
CA ASN A 17 0.29 9.76 10.94
C ASN A 17 -0.91 8.81 10.78
N GLY A 18 -0.65 7.51 10.62
CA GLY A 18 -1.70 6.49 10.56
C GLY A 18 -1.96 5.89 9.16
N PRO A 19 -2.80 4.84 9.07
CA PRO A 19 -3.11 4.12 7.84
C PRO A 19 -3.62 5.03 6.71
N GLU A 20 -4.42 6.04 7.07
CA GLU A 20 -4.97 7.02 6.13
C GLU A 20 -3.89 7.77 5.35
N TRP A 21 -2.73 8.02 5.96
CA TRP A 21 -1.64 8.71 5.28
C TRP A 21 -1.09 7.87 4.12
N ALA A 22 -0.83 6.59 4.35
CA ALA A 22 -0.28 5.69 3.32
C ALA A 22 -1.28 5.51 2.16
N VAL A 23 -2.57 5.32 2.49
CA VAL A 23 -3.65 5.21 1.51
C VAL A 23 -3.83 6.51 0.72
N LYS A 24 -3.71 7.67 1.37
CA LYS A 24 -3.79 8.98 0.71
C LYS A 24 -2.59 9.24 -0.21
N GLU A 25 -1.37 8.89 0.21
CA GLU A 25 -0.19 9.09 -0.65
C GLU A 25 -0.22 8.17 -1.87
N ILE A 26 -0.57 6.89 -1.70
CA ILE A 26 -0.67 5.98 -2.84
C ILE A 26 -1.81 6.34 -3.80
N SER A 27 -2.87 6.98 -3.31
CA SER A 27 -3.96 7.52 -4.15
C SER A 27 -3.48 8.57 -5.16
N LYS A 28 -2.39 9.29 -4.86
CA LYS A 28 -1.86 10.33 -5.76
C LYS A 28 -1.08 9.74 -6.94
N LEU A 29 -0.71 8.47 -6.86
CA LEU A 29 0.14 7.83 -7.85
C LEU A 29 -0.66 7.39 -9.07
N SER A 30 -0.08 7.59 -10.26
CA SER A 30 -0.55 6.94 -11.48
C SER A 30 -0.11 5.46 -11.49
N ASP A 31 -0.70 4.66 -12.39
CA ASP A 31 -0.31 3.27 -12.56
C ASP A 31 1.20 3.07 -12.85
N ALA A 32 1.82 4.02 -13.57
CA ALA A 32 3.25 4.00 -13.86
C ALA A 32 4.11 4.37 -12.63
N ASP A 33 3.59 5.24 -11.77
CA ASP A 33 4.27 5.69 -10.55
C ASP A 33 4.22 4.64 -9.42
N LEU A 34 3.39 3.60 -9.55
CA LEU A 34 3.36 2.46 -8.62
C LEU A 34 4.56 1.53 -8.74
N VAL A 35 5.39 1.68 -9.76
CA VAL A 35 6.68 0.98 -9.86
C VAL A 35 7.60 1.54 -8.77
N ILE A 36 8.09 0.68 -7.87
CA ILE A 36 8.81 1.13 -6.66
C ILE A 36 10.17 1.77 -6.98
N SER A 37 10.71 1.51 -8.18
CA SER A 37 11.94 2.15 -8.68
C SER A 37 11.68 3.45 -9.45
N SER A 38 10.42 3.80 -9.73
CA SER A 38 10.07 5.12 -10.30
C SER A 38 10.36 6.22 -9.29
N PRO A 39 10.56 7.49 -9.71
CA PRO A 39 10.82 8.58 -8.77
C PRO A 39 9.72 8.74 -7.71
N ALA A 40 8.45 8.61 -8.10
CA ALA A 40 7.32 8.77 -7.19
C ALA A 40 7.09 7.54 -6.31
N GLY A 41 7.16 6.33 -6.89
CA GLY A 41 7.09 5.07 -6.12
C GLY A 41 8.23 4.96 -5.11
N LYS A 42 9.46 5.33 -5.51
CA LYS A 42 10.61 5.39 -4.61
C LYS A 42 10.38 6.41 -3.49
N ALA A 43 9.87 7.60 -3.79
CA ALA A 43 9.59 8.61 -2.78
C ALA A 43 8.51 8.16 -1.77
N LEU A 44 7.53 7.36 -2.21
CA LEU A 44 6.56 6.73 -1.30
C LEU A 44 7.25 5.69 -0.41
N MET A 45 8.01 4.76 -1.01
CA MET A 45 8.69 3.69 -0.29
C MET A 45 9.76 4.21 0.67
N ASP A 46 10.55 5.22 0.29
CA ASP A 46 11.56 5.83 1.16
C ASP A 46 10.92 6.47 2.42
N LYS A 47 9.65 6.88 2.34
CA LYS A 47 8.89 7.43 3.50
C LYS A 47 8.23 6.35 4.35
N LEU A 48 7.61 5.35 3.72
CA LEU A 48 6.91 4.27 4.42
C LEU A 48 7.88 3.23 4.98
N ALA A 49 8.86 2.86 4.18
CA ALA A 49 9.83 1.81 4.43
C ALA A 49 11.26 2.36 4.27
N PRO A 50 11.68 3.34 5.11
CA PRO A 50 13.06 3.81 5.11
C PRO A 50 14.06 2.68 5.40
N ASP A 51 13.59 1.61 6.07
CA ASP A 51 14.28 0.32 6.22
C ASP A 51 13.42 -0.77 5.54
N HIS A 52 13.58 -0.91 4.21
CA HIS A 52 12.77 -1.80 3.36
C HIS A 52 12.80 -3.24 3.85
N ASP A 53 13.96 -3.75 4.26
CA ASP A 53 14.12 -5.14 4.71
C ASP A 53 13.35 -5.44 6.01
N LYS A 54 13.03 -4.42 6.82
CA LYS A 54 12.19 -4.57 8.02
C LYS A 54 10.71 -4.41 7.73
N ALA A 55 10.37 -3.48 6.84
CA ALA A 55 8.97 -3.18 6.51
C ALA A 55 8.38 -4.21 5.53
N CYS A 56 9.23 -4.78 4.67
CA CYS A 56 8.85 -5.67 3.59
C CYS A 56 9.56 -7.01 3.74
N GLY A 57 8.78 -8.08 3.63
CA GLY A 57 9.27 -9.45 3.65
C GLY A 57 9.03 -10.12 2.31
N LYS A 58 9.95 -11.02 1.93
CA LYS A 58 9.65 -12.04 0.92
C LYS A 58 8.78 -13.11 1.55
N PRO A 59 7.67 -13.52 0.92
CA PRO A 59 6.76 -14.48 1.54
C PRO A 59 7.38 -15.87 1.72
N ASP A 60 7.02 -16.56 2.82
CA ASP A 60 7.34 -17.98 3.11
C ASP A 60 6.09 -18.89 2.98
N GLU A 61 6.11 -20.11 3.52
CA GLU A 61 4.98 -21.05 3.42
C GLU A 61 3.70 -20.47 4.06
N ASN A 62 2.60 -20.45 3.30
CA ASN A 62 1.24 -19.93 3.63
C ASN A 62 1.02 -18.40 3.52
N ARG A 63 1.83 -17.69 2.72
CA ARG A 63 1.73 -16.23 2.54
C ARG A 63 1.09 -15.81 1.22
N PRO A 64 0.67 -14.52 1.07
CA PRO A 64 -0.06 -14.10 -0.11
C PRO A 64 0.84 -14.10 -1.35
N ASP A 65 0.26 -14.33 -2.53
CA ASP A 65 0.95 -14.58 -3.80
C ASP A 65 1.51 -13.30 -4.45
N PHE A 66 2.51 -12.74 -3.78
CA PHE A 66 3.31 -11.59 -4.19
C PHE A 66 4.80 -11.94 -4.13
N ASP A 67 5.64 -11.18 -4.84
CA ASP A 67 7.10 -11.35 -4.73
C ASP A 67 7.59 -10.80 -3.40
N GLU A 68 6.97 -9.73 -2.93
CA GLU A 68 7.18 -9.09 -1.64
C GLU A 68 5.83 -8.59 -1.10
N TYR A 69 5.70 -8.57 0.22
CA TYR A 69 4.64 -7.80 0.85
C TYR A 69 5.22 -6.96 1.98
N CYS A 70 4.66 -5.78 2.15
CA CYS A 70 5.06 -4.85 3.20
C CYS A 70 3.92 -4.66 4.19
N SER A 71 4.26 -4.54 5.47
CA SER A 71 3.31 -4.34 6.56
C SER A 71 3.78 -3.22 7.48
N TRP A 72 2.84 -2.38 7.91
CA TRP A 72 3.12 -1.29 8.83
C TRP A 72 2.08 -1.21 9.93
N VAL A 73 2.55 -0.86 11.12
CA VAL A 73 1.75 -0.39 12.26
C VAL A 73 2.27 1.00 12.59
N PHE A 74 1.44 2.03 12.40
CA PHE A 74 1.80 3.43 12.62
C PHE A 74 1.64 3.85 14.08
N ASN A 75 0.72 3.23 14.83
CA ASN A 75 0.35 3.71 16.17
C ASN A 75 0.74 2.81 17.36
N ASN A 76 1.42 1.67 17.16
CA ASN A 76 1.84 0.74 18.23
C ASN A 76 0.69 0.29 19.18
N GLU A 77 -0.56 0.52 18.78
CA GLU A 77 -1.75 0.01 19.47
C GLU A 77 -2.00 -1.44 19.05
N GLU A 78 -2.94 -2.11 19.70
CA GLU A 78 -3.25 -3.56 19.63
C GLU A 78 -3.54 -4.15 18.22
N ALA A 79 -3.36 -3.39 17.14
CA ALA A 79 -3.52 -3.85 15.77
C ALA A 79 -2.25 -4.55 15.25
N ASP A 80 -2.40 -5.75 14.68
CA ASP A 80 -1.30 -6.49 14.06
C ASP A 80 -0.76 -5.80 12.78
N PHE A 81 -1.57 -4.96 12.14
CA PHE A 81 -1.20 -4.11 10.99
C PHE A 81 -2.23 -2.98 10.77
N ASP A 82 -1.78 -1.87 10.21
CA ASP A 82 -2.61 -0.74 9.74
C ASP A 82 -2.78 -0.75 8.22
N VAL A 83 -1.70 -1.07 7.48
CA VAL A 83 -1.66 -1.14 6.01
C VAL A 83 -0.79 -2.29 5.56
N LEU A 84 -1.23 -3.00 4.52
CA LEU A 84 -0.44 -4.02 3.82
C LEU A 84 -0.34 -3.67 2.33
N PHE A 85 0.86 -3.76 1.76
CA PHE A 85 1.08 -3.64 0.31
C PHE A 85 1.56 -4.95 -0.28
N GLY A 86 0.98 -5.35 -1.41
CA GLY A 86 1.43 -6.48 -2.22
C GLY A 86 2.21 -5.99 -3.42
N ILE A 87 3.44 -6.47 -3.57
CA ILE A 87 4.37 -6.08 -4.62
C ILE A 87 4.60 -7.26 -5.56
N LYS A 88 4.34 -7.04 -6.86
CA LYS A 88 4.60 -8.03 -7.92
C LYS A 88 5.37 -7.38 -9.05
N ASP A 89 6.43 -8.02 -9.51
CA ASP A 89 7.34 -7.53 -10.54
C ASP A 89 7.89 -6.11 -10.23
N GLY A 90 8.17 -5.83 -8.95
CA GLY A 90 8.67 -4.52 -8.49
C GLY A 90 7.65 -3.38 -8.57
N LYS A 91 6.35 -3.70 -8.64
CA LYS A 91 5.26 -2.74 -8.66
C LYS A 91 4.29 -3.02 -7.51
N ILE A 92 3.80 -1.98 -6.86
CA ILE A 92 2.70 -2.12 -5.90
C ILE A 92 1.43 -2.40 -6.69
N VAL A 93 0.89 -3.61 -6.53
CA VAL A 93 -0.29 -4.09 -7.30
C VAL A 93 -1.52 -4.26 -6.43
N SER A 94 -1.36 -4.32 -5.11
CA SER A 94 -2.44 -4.52 -4.15
C SER A 94 -2.19 -3.75 -2.86
N VAL A 95 -3.26 -3.29 -2.23
CA VAL A 95 -3.29 -2.65 -0.92
C VAL A 95 -4.39 -3.29 -0.07
N VAL A 96 -4.11 -3.55 1.21
CA VAL A 96 -5.13 -3.85 2.23
C VAL A 96 -5.07 -2.81 3.33
N ALA A 97 -6.23 -2.22 3.65
CA ALA A 97 -6.38 -1.23 4.72
C ALA A 97 -7.87 -1.09 5.10
N SER A 98 -8.17 -0.41 6.21
CA SER A 98 -9.54 -0.03 6.59
C SER A 98 -10.12 1.11 5.73
N THR A 99 -9.28 1.80 4.96
CA THR A 99 -9.66 2.87 4.02
C THR A 99 -9.20 2.54 2.61
N VAL A 100 -9.87 3.10 1.60
CA VAL A 100 -9.59 2.81 0.19
C VAL A 100 -8.87 3.97 -0.49
N PRO A 101 -7.96 3.72 -1.45
CA PRO A 101 -7.39 4.77 -2.27
C PRO A 101 -8.47 5.51 -3.08
N GLU A 102 -8.38 6.83 -3.17
CA GLU A 102 -9.39 7.69 -3.82
C GLU A 102 -9.34 7.63 -5.36
N ASN A 103 -8.21 7.21 -5.92
CA ASN A 103 -7.98 7.19 -7.36
C ASN A 103 -8.58 5.93 -8.02
N ASN A 104 -9.87 6.01 -8.33
CA ASN A 104 -10.64 4.93 -8.97
C ASN A 104 -10.19 4.58 -10.39
N ASP A 105 -9.42 5.45 -11.07
CA ASP A 105 -8.84 5.14 -12.39
C ASP A 105 -7.70 4.11 -12.27
N VAL A 106 -7.02 4.10 -11.12
CA VAL A 106 -5.91 3.18 -10.82
C VAL A 106 -6.37 1.99 -10.00
N TRP A 107 -7.34 2.16 -9.09
CA TRP A 107 -7.69 1.13 -8.11
C TRP A 107 -9.10 0.56 -8.32
N VAL A 108 -9.24 -0.72 -8.01
CA VAL A 108 -10.52 -1.43 -7.87
C VAL A 108 -10.52 -2.09 -6.49
N CYS A 109 -11.47 -1.70 -5.66
CA CYS A 109 -11.55 -2.13 -4.27
C CYS A 109 -12.77 -3.02 -4.00
N GLY A 110 -12.63 -3.90 -3.01
CA GLY A 110 -13.74 -4.65 -2.44
C GLY A 110 -13.41 -5.16 -1.03
N PRO A 111 -14.40 -5.72 -0.31
CA PRO A 111 -14.18 -6.26 1.02
C PRO A 111 -13.12 -7.38 1.01
N THR A 112 -12.18 -7.33 1.95
CA THR A 112 -11.13 -8.35 2.09
C THR A 112 -11.66 -9.63 2.70
N LYS A 113 -12.41 -9.54 3.80
CA LYS A 113 -13.02 -10.68 4.49
C LYS A 113 -14.52 -10.66 4.23
N LYS A 114 -14.96 -11.31 3.16
CA LYS A 114 -16.35 -11.19 2.67
C LYS A 114 -17.38 -11.80 3.62
N ASP A 115 -16.94 -12.77 4.42
CA ASP A 115 -17.79 -13.52 5.35
C ASP A 115 -17.77 -13.01 6.80
N ILE A 116 -17.03 -11.91 7.08
CA ILE A 116 -16.92 -11.32 8.42
C ILE A 116 -17.50 -9.89 8.37
N PRO A 117 -18.79 -9.70 8.72
CA PRO A 117 -19.49 -8.43 8.55
C PRO A 117 -18.91 -7.26 9.36
N GLU A 118 -18.18 -7.57 10.43
CA GLU A 118 -17.56 -6.57 11.32
C GLU A 118 -16.19 -6.10 10.80
N SER A 119 -15.62 -6.78 9.79
CA SER A 119 -14.34 -6.38 9.21
C SER A 119 -14.53 -5.18 8.28
N ASP A 120 -13.85 -4.10 8.59
CA ASP A 120 -13.78 -2.90 7.76
C ASP A 120 -12.69 -2.98 6.67
N LEU A 121 -11.85 -4.02 6.71
CA LEU A 121 -10.73 -4.21 5.78
C LEU A 121 -11.19 -4.32 4.32
N GLN A 122 -10.58 -3.49 3.49
CA GLN A 122 -10.75 -3.46 2.04
C GLN A 122 -9.46 -3.91 1.35
N THR A 123 -9.61 -4.67 0.26
CA THR A 123 -8.51 -5.00 -0.65
C THR A 123 -8.71 -4.21 -1.93
N CYS A 124 -7.71 -3.44 -2.30
CA CYS A 124 -7.68 -2.64 -3.52
C CYS A 124 -6.57 -3.15 -4.43
N ASN A 125 -6.93 -3.56 -5.64
CA ASN A 125 -5.98 -4.01 -6.66
C ASN A 125 -5.89 -3.01 -7.82
N VAL A 126 -4.75 -2.98 -8.50
CA VAL A 126 -4.57 -2.13 -9.68
C VAL A 126 -5.52 -2.53 -10.82
N ARG A 127 -6.22 -1.56 -11.39
CA ARG A 127 -7.19 -1.70 -12.48
C ARG A 127 -6.53 -2.17 -13.78
N SER A 128 -5.24 -1.88 -13.96
CA SER A 128 -4.45 -2.27 -15.12
C SER A 128 -4.19 -3.77 -15.22
N ALA A 129 -4.26 -4.52 -14.11
CA ALA A 129 -4.24 -5.98 -14.12
C ALA A 129 -5.54 -6.54 -14.73
N ASP A 130 -5.54 -7.80 -15.17
CA ASP A 130 -6.77 -8.47 -15.57
C ASP A 130 -7.61 -8.91 -14.35
N GLU A 131 -8.89 -9.22 -14.57
CA GLU A 131 -9.82 -9.59 -13.49
C GLU A 131 -9.40 -10.85 -12.73
N LYS A 132 -8.82 -11.85 -13.43
CA LYS A 132 -8.39 -13.10 -12.82
C LYS A 132 -7.23 -12.85 -11.87
N SER A 133 -6.26 -12.03 -12.27
CA SER A 133 -5.13 -11.65 -11.41
C SER A 133 -5.60 -10.90 -10.17
N ARG A 134 -6.51 -9.92 -10.32
CA ARG A 134 -7.06 -9.18 -9.16
C ARG A 134 -7.83 -10.09 -8.20
N ALA A 135 -8.68 -10.97 -8.72
CA ALA A 135 -9.46 -11.89 -7.90
C ALA A 135 -8.54 -12.83 -7.11
N HIS A 136 -7.53 -13.40 -7.78
CA HIS A 136 -6.52 -14.24 -7.16
C HIS A 136 -5.76 -13.54 -6.03
N TRP A 137 -5.31 -12.30 -6.25
CA TRP A 137 -4.64 -11.52 -5.20
C TRP A 137 -5.54 -11.22 -4.01
N SER A 138 -6.81 -10.88 -4.23
CA SER A 138 -7.78 -10.69 -3.16
C SER A 138 -8.01 -11.96 -2.34
N GLU A 139 -8.21 -13.11 -3.00
CA GLU A 139 -8.34 -14.41 -2.34
C GLU A 139 -7.09 -14.78 -1.54
N SER A 140 -5.92 -14.43 -2.09
CA SER A 140 -4.64 -14.67 -1.43
C SER A 140 -4.46 -13.84 -0.16
N TRP A 141 -4.86 -12.57 -0.18
CA TRP A 141 -4.93 -11.75 1.03
C TRP A 141 -5.91 -12.28 2.06
N GLU A 142 -7.12 -12.65 1.62
CA GLU A 142 -8.14 -13.21 2.50
C GLU A 142 -7.65 -14.48 3.20
N SER A 143 -7.06 -15.42 2.45
CA SER A 143 -6.48 -16.65 2.99
C SER A 143 -5.36 -16.36 3.98
N PHE A 144 -4.45 -15.44 3.66
CA PHE A 144 -3.35 -15.07 4.55
C PHE A 144 -3.87 -14.47 5.85
N LEU A 145 -4.77 -13.48 5.76
CA LEU A 145 -5.32 -12.81 6.93
C LEU A 145 -6.14 -13.75 7.82
N ASN A 146 -6.81 -14.75 7.24
CA ASN A 146 -7.49 -15.79 8.01
C ASN A 146 -6.53 -16.79 8.66
N SER A 147 -5.29 -16.90 8.19
CA SER A 147 -4.27 -17.79 8.78
C SER A 147 -3.54 -17.20 9.99
N ILE A 148 -3.55 -15.87 10.11
CA ILE A 148 -2.88 -15.12 11.19
C ILE A 148 -3.84 -14.59 12.26
N ASN A 149 -5.16 -14.72 12.04
CA ASN A 149 -6.20 -14.49 13.06
C ASN A 149 -6.57 -15.80 13.75
#